data_AF-A0A7R9PSL8-F1
#
_entry.id   AF-A0A7R9PSL8-F1
#
_cell.length_a   1.000
_cell.length_b   1.000
_cell.length_c   1.000
_cell.angle_alpha   90.00
_cell.angle_beta   90.00
_cell.angle_gamma   90.00
#
_symmetry.space_group_name_H-M   'P 1'
#
loop_
_entity.id
_entity.type
_entity.pdbx_description
1 polymer ?
#
loop_
_entity_poly.entity_id
_entity_poly.type
_entity_poly.pdbx_seq_one_letter_code
_entity_poly.pdbx_strand_id
1 'polypeptide(L)'
;MALLRSNASVVRWYSTGAQLNEVMIASAARTPMGSFNSALRSLSAPKLGAIAIQAAVERAGIPKEEVKEVYMGSVCQGGQGQAPARQAALFA
;
A
#
# COMPACT_ATOMS: atom_id res chain seq x y z
N MET A 1 -19.58 35.94 35.16
CA MET A 1 -20.37 34.74 35.50
C MET A 1 -21.00 34.17 34.24
N ALA A 2 -20.26 33.35 33.49
CA ALA A 2 -20.77 32.43 32.48
C ALA A 2 -19.71 31.33 32.28
N LEU A 3 -20.10 30.10 32.58
CA LEU A 3 -19.28 28.89 32.60
C LEU A 3 -18.90 28.45 31.18
N LEU A 4 -17.61 28.47 30.83
CA LEU A 4 -17.08 27.64 29.74
C LEU A 4 -16.72 26.26 30.32
N ARG A 5 -17.68 25.32 30.28
CA ARG A 5 -17.41 23.90 30.56
C ARG A 5 -16.58 23.34 29.42
N SER A 6 -15.28 23.21 29.64
CA SER A 6 -14.37 22.45 28.80
C SER A 6 -14.86 21.00 28.73
N ASN A 7 -15.19 20.55 27.52
CA ASN A 7 -15.45 19.16 27.20
C ASN A 7 -14.12 18.38 27.28
N ALA A 8 -13.68 18.04 28.49
CA ALA A 8 -12.51 17.21 28.69
C ALA A 8 -12.92 15.75 28.44
N SER A 9 -12.72 15.29 27.21
CA SER A 9 -12.67 13.86 26.91
C SER A 9 -11.68 13.21 27.87
N VAL A 10 -12.13 12.20 28.62
CA VAL A 10 -11.27 11.41 29.50
C VAL A 10 -10.23 10.69 28.63
N VAL A 11 -9.05 11.30 28.47
CA VAL A 11 -7.92 10.68 27.79
C VAL A 11 -7.21 9.79 28.80
N ARG A 12 -7.17 8.48 28.52
CA ARG A 12 -6.41 7.51 29.32
C ARG A 12 -4.92 7.78 29.08
N TRP A 13 -4.23 8.35 30.06
CA TRP A 13 -2.80 8.63 29.97
C TRP A 13 -2.00 7.33 30.09
N TYR A 14 -1.42 6.88 28.99
CA TYR A 14 -0.35 5.87 29.03
C TYR A 14 0.93 6.54 29.56
N SER A 15 1.67 5.87 30.45
CA SER A 15 2.94 6.38 31.02
C SER A 15 4.02 6.63 29.97
N THR A 16 3.88 6.00 28.79
CA THR A 16 4.66 6.27 27.59
C THR A 16 3.68 6.48 26.45
N GLY A 17 3.49 7.73 26.02
CA GLY A 17 2.87 8.01 24.72
C GLY A 17 3.87 7.62 23.64
N ALA A 18 3.53 6.64 22.80
CA ALA A 18 4.37 6.33 21.64
C ALA A 18 4.40 7.56 20.72
N GLN A 19 5.59 8.13 20.51
CA GLN A 19 5.79 9.14 19.49
C GLN A 19 5.84 8.42 18.13
N LEU A 20 4.72 8.45 17.40
CA LEU A 20 4.62 7.86 16.08
C LEU A 20 5.03 8.88 15.02
N ASN A 21 5.68 8.41 13.96
CA ASN A 21 5.92 9.24 12.79
C ASN A 21 4.61 9.47 12.04
N GLU A 22 4.42 10.68 11.50
CA GLU A 22 3.28 10.96 10.62
C GLU A 22 3.43 10.19 9.30
N VAL A 23 2.35 9.56 8.84
CA VAL A 23 2.32 8.73 7.63
C VAL A 23 1.33 9.32 6.65
N MET A 24 1.78 9.54 5.41
CA MET A 24 0.99 10.15 4.34
C MET A 24 0.91 9.21 3.13
N ILE A 25 -0.21 9.27 2.40
CA ILE A 25 -0.36 8.58 1.12
C ILE A 25 0.06 9.53 0.00
N ALA A 26 1.23 9.29 -0.60
CA ALA A 26 1.75 10.13 -1.69
C ALA A 26 1.01 9.91 -3.02
N SER A 27 0.68 8.66 -3.33
CA SER A 27 0.00 8.30 -4.58
C SER A 27 -0.81 7.00 -4.45
N ALA A 28 -1.71 6.79 -5.40
CA ALA A 28 -2.46 5.54 -5.55
C ALA A 28 -2.66 5.20 -7.03
N ALA A 29 -2.47 3.93 -7.37
CA ALA A 29 -2.73 3.39 -8.70
C ALA A 29 -3.26 1.96 -8.59
N ARG A 30 -3.98 1.52 -9.62
CA ARG A 30 -4.50 0.16 -9.75
C ARG A 30 -4.56 -0.24 -11.22
N THR A 31 -4.50 -1.54 -11.47
CA THR A 31 -4.87 -2.07 -12.79
C THR A 31 -6.40 -2.02 -12.98
N PRO A 32 -6.89 -2.11 -14.22
CA PRO A 32 -8.27 -2.46 -14.48
C PRO A 32 -8.63 -3.81 -13.83
N MET A 33 -9.89 -3.98 -13.46
CA MET A 33 -10.41 -5.25 -12.94
C MET A 33 -10.83 -6.12 -14.13
N GLY A 34 -10.22 -7.29 -14.27
CA GLY A 34 -10.58 -8.26 -15.32
C GLY A 34 -11.64 -9.23 -14.83
N SER A 35 -12.58 -9.60 -15.70
CA SER A 35 -13.46 -10.75 -15.48
C SER A 35 -12.66 -12.06 -15.57
N PHE A 36 -13.18 -13.10 -14.92
CA PHE A 36 -12.55 -14.42 -14.93
C PHE A 36 -12.29 -14.91 -16.36
N ASN A 37 -11.05 -15.33 -16.62
CA ASN A 37 -10.60 -15.87 -17.91
C ASN A 37 -10.74 -14.93 -19.12
N SER A 38 -10.75 -13.61 -18.90
CA SER A 38 -10.90 -12.58 -19.94
C SER A 38 -9.55 -11.94 -20.34
N ALA A 39 -9.54 -10.65 -20.71
CA ALA A 39 -8.42 -9.93 -21.31
C ALA A 39 -7.10 -9.97 -20.49
N LEU A 40 -7.17 -10.11 -19.17
CA LEU A 40 -5.98 -10.14 -18.30
C LEU A 40 -5.48 -11.56 -17.98
N ARG A 41 -6.09 -12.61 -18.55
CA ARG A 41 -5.76 -14.02 -18.26
C ARG A 41 -4.29 -14.38 -18.51
N SER A 42 -3.66 -13.76 -19.51
CA SER A 42 -2.28 -14.05 -19.89
C SER A 42 -1.23 -13.50 -18.91
N LEU A 43 -1.64 -12.61 -18.00
CA LEU A 43 -0.75 -11.98 -17.02
C LEU A 43 -0.83 -12.70 -15.68
N SER A 44 0.34 -12.97 -15.09
CA SER A 44 0.41 -13.51 -13.72
C SER A 44 0.13 -12.41 -12.68
N ALA A 45 -0.26 -12.81 -11.47
CA ALA A 45 -0.56 -11.86 -10.40
C ALA A 45 0.62 -10.93 -10.07
N PRO A 46 1.89 -11.41 -9.98
CA PRO A 46 3.03 -10.51 -9.77
C PRO A 46 3.22 -9.48 -10.89
N LYS A 47 2.95 -9.84 -12.15
CA LYS A 47 3.05 -8.90 -13.28
C LYS A 47 1.98 -7.80 -13.22
N LEU A 48 0.76 -8.15 -12.83
CA LEU A 48 -0.31 -7.17 -12.61
C LEU A 48 0.03 -6.24 -11.43
N GLY A 49 0.58 -6.80 -10.35
CA GLY A 49 1.07 -6.03 -9.20
C GLY A 49 2.17 -5.06 -9.59
N ALA A 50 3.13 -5.49 -10.41
CA ALA A 50 4.22 -4.67 -10.91
C ALA A 50 3.73 -3.44 -11.69
N ILE A 51 2.78 -3.63 -12.60
CA ILE A 51 2.17 -2.52 -13.37
C ILE A 51 1.53 -1.49 -12.42
N ALA A 52 0.83 -1.96 -11.38
CA ALA A 52 0.23 -1.06 -10.39
C ALA A 52 1.27 -0.31 -9.56
N ILE A 53 2.34 -1.00 -9.13
CA ILE A 53 3.46 -0.40 -8.37
C ILE A 53 4.15 0.67 -9.22
N GLN A 54 4.53 0.33 -10.45
CA GLN A 54 5.20 1.26 -11.36
C GLN A 54 4.40 2.54 -11.57
N ALA A 55 3.10 2.42 -11.86
CA ALA A 55 2.22 3.58 -12.03
C ALA A 55 2.04 4.40 -10.73
N ALA A 56 2.10 3.77 -9.55
CA ALA A 56 2.04 4.49 -8.28
C ALA A 56 3.31 5.30 -8.03
N VAL A 57 4.49 4.72 -8.28
CA VAL A 57 5.78 5.41 -8.11
C VAL A 57 5.90 6.57 -9.09
N GLU A 58 5.54 6.36 -10.36
CA GLU A 58 5.55 7.40 -11.40
C GLU A 58 4.62 8.58 -11.04
N ARG A 59 3.41 8.31 -10.52
CA ARG A 59 2.48 9.36 -10.06
C ARG A 59 2.94 10.08 -8.80
N ALA A 60 3.70 9.41 -7.93
CA ALA A 60 4.31 10.05 -6.77
C ALA A 60 5.43 11.02 -7.17
N GLY A 61 5.99 10.88 -8.38
CA GLY A 61 7.08 11.74 -8.88
C GLY A 61 8.41 11.51 -8.17
N ILE A 62 8.60 10.33 -7.57
CA ILE A 62 9.83 9.96 -6.85
C ILE A 62 10.70 9.02 -7.70
N PRO A 63 12.04 9.05 -7.52
CA PRO A 63 12.92 8.03 -8.11
C PRO A 63 12.61 6.64 -7.51
N LYS A 64 12.78 5.58 -8.32
CA LYS A 64 12.47 4.21 -7.88
C LYS A 64 13.35 3.77 -6.70
N GLU A 65 14.55 4.30 -6.62
CA GLU A 65 15.56 4.01 -5.60
C GLU A 65 15.16 4.52 -4.20
N GLU A 66 14.20 5.45 -4.10
CA GLU A 66 13.67 5.91 -2.82
C GLU A 66 12.69 4.90 -2.18
N VAL A 67 12.17 3.95 -2.95
CA VAL A 67 11.29 2.90 -2.44
C VAL A 67 12.13 1.85 -1.71
N LYS A 68 12.09 1.88 -0.38
CA LYS A 68 12.89 0.99 0.48
C LYS A 68 12.33 -0.42 0.60
N GLU A 69 11.00 -0.55 0.65
CA GLU A 69 10.34 -1.81 0.92
C GLU A 69 8.98 -1.89 0.23
N VAL A 70 8.59 -3.10 -0.18
CA VAL A 70 7.35 -3.35 -0.90
C VAL A 70 6.62 -4.51 -0.24
N TYR A 71 5.42 -4.24 0.26
CA TYR A 71 4.49 -5.25 0.73
C TYR A 71 3.32 -5.38 -0.23
N MET A 72 3.05 -6.61 -0.68
CA MET A 72 1.97 -6.90 -1.63
C MET A 72 1.11 -8.06 -1.11
N GLY A 73 -0.19 -7.84 -0.99
CA GLY A 73 -1.14 -8.88 -0.64
C GLY A 73 -1.45 -9.80 -1.84
N SER A 74 -1.40 -11.11 -1.63
CA SER A 74 -1.84 -12.11 -2.60
C SER A 74 -2.36 -13.35 -1.87
N VAL A 75 -3.62 -13.73 -2.11
CA VAL A 75 -4.27 -14.83 -1.37
C VAL A 75 -3.95 -16.19 -1.99
N CYS A 76 -4.24 -16.36 -3.28
CA CYS A 76 -4.02 -17.63 -4.00
C CYS A 76 -2.65 -17.66 -4.68
N GLN A 77 -1.61 -18.04 -3.93
CA GLN A 77 -0.22 -17.99 -4.41
C GLN A 77 0.27 -19.27 -5.12
N GLY A 78 -0.53 -20.33 -5.14
CA GLY A 78 -0.17 -21.60 -5.77
C GLY A 78 0.24 -21.42 -7.24
N GLY A 79 1.41 -21.92 -7.62
CA GLY A 79 1.92 -21.87 -8.99
C GLY A 79 2.52 -20.53 -9.44
N GLN A 80 2.57 -19.50 -8.58
CA GLN A 80 3.12 -18.18 -8.92
C GLN A 80 4.64 -18.05 -8.72
N GLY A 81 5.31 -19.13 -8.30
CA GLY A 81 6.75 -19.13 -7.97
C GLY A 81 7.05 -18.57 -6.58
N GLN A 82 8.35 -18.42 -6.27
CA GLN A 82 8.81 -17.96 -4.97
C GLN A 82 8.56 -16.46 -4.76
N ALA A 83 8.11 -16.08 -3.57
CA ALA A 83 7.96 -14.69 -3.13
C ALA A 83 7.26 -13.77 -4.16
N PRO A 84 5.94 -13.92 -4.37
CA PRO A 84 5.18 -13.12 -5.34
C PRO A 84 5.35 -11.60 -5.19
N ALA A 85 5.46 -11.09 -3.96
CA ALA A 85 5.71 -9.67 -3.69
C ALA A 85 7.09 -9.20 -4.17
N ARG A 86 8.13 -10.03 -4.02
CA ARG A 86 9.47 -9.73 -4.51
C ARG A 86 9.50 -9.73 -6.03
N GLN A 87 8.83 -10.69 -6.67
CA GLN A 87 8.69 -10.71 -8.13
C GLN A 87 8.01 -9.43 -8.63
N ALA A 88 6.92 -9.00 -8.00
CA ALA A 88 6.24 -7.76 -8.38
C ALA A 88 7.15 -6.53 -8.26
N ALA A 89 7.95 -6.44 -7.19
CA ALA A 89 8.92 -5.36 -7.01
C ALA A 89 10.06 -5.38 -8.03
N LEU A 90 10.51 -6.56 -8.48
CA LEU A 90 11.55 -6.69 -9.50
C LEU A 90 11.04 -6.44 -10.93
N PHE A 91 9.74 -6.67 -11.18
CA PHE A 91 9.11 -6.42 -12.47
C PHE A 91 8.64 -4.96 -12.64
N ALA A 92 8.54 -4.18 -11.54
CA ALA A 92 8.08 -2.79 -11.52
C ALA A 92 9.18 -1.78 -11.89
#